data_AF-A0AAE9F1K2-F1
#
_entry.id   AF-A0AAE9F1K2-F1
#
_cell.length_a   1.000
_cell.length_b   1.000
_cell.length_c   1.000
_cell.angle_alpha   90.00
_cell.angle_beta   90.00
_cell.angle_gamma   90.00
#
_symmetry.space_group_name_H-M   'P 1'
#
loop_
_entity.id
_entity.type
_entity.pdbx_description
1 polymer ?
#
loop_
_entity_poly.entity_id
_entity_poly.type
_entity_poly.pdbx_seq_one_letter_code
_entity_poly.pdbx_strand_id
1 'polypeptide(L)'
;MDQVRREAAENRDREAEELAQKEIREIKSTASSKLSEGLSHERTQHLKNLRKEVEEREDFVKKYQQMKEEEGRKHREKLAQKLAQADERVNDAGSKCDVVTQMALDKLMDASLQLNEEIVEANAQNAVIEVDVTRRCFDEVDAQKDKDEFLSERRSEELMKQHAAIQKEEEAVSSAERAQRKENATLTLAEIRSDLKEQQKVGMFNLAIQQSADDRKNRGRINAKIMEVKNLLEELDRWFMKISEIVDAEPKIYEKLKANNRIATRGYLGRFSEILSSISTKLSEVEQNLASFELKDVEMDVVIRAIKTKISSFGQVIAYLKLIVGLDGVMIDSEKAKEFARSKIELFHSINKMDLVPENRVVIQTKIQQRQEGTMPNVDVQAIEN
;
A
#
# COMPACT_ATOMS: atom_id res chain seq x y z
N MET A 1 -234.16 8.97 -48.38
CA MET A 1 -233.87 10.40 -48.46
C MET A 1 -232.48 10.74 -47.94
N ASP A 2 -232.09 10.38 -46.72
CA ASP A 2 -230.83 10.96 -46.21
C ASP A 2 -229.57 10.10 -46.46
N GLN A 3 -229.60 9.46 -47.63
CA GLN A 3 -228.44 9.30 -48.50
C GLN A 3 -227.67 10.63 -48.64
N VAL A 4 -228.35 11.79 -48.52
CA VAL A 4 -227.77 13.15 -48.48
C VAL A 4 -227.10 13.52 -47.12
N ARG A 5 -227.35 12.81 -46.01
CA ARG A 5 -226.69 13.12 -44.70
C ARG A 5 -225.36 12.39 -44.48
N ARG A 6 -225.13 11.23 -45.11
CA ARG A 6 -223.87 10.49 -44.90
C ARG A 6 -222.69 11.10 -45.68
N GLU A 7 -222.96 11.87 -46.75
CA GLU A 7 -221.98 12.78 -47.37
C GLU A 7 -221.44 13.85 -46.39
N ALA A 8 -222.15 14.11 -45.28
CA ALA A 8 -221.70 15.06 -44.26
C ALA A 8 -220.70 14.48 -43.23
N ALA A 9 -220.42 13.16 -43.25
CA ALA A 9 -219.49 12.52 -42.30
C ALA A 9 -218.06 12.35 -42.86
N GLU A 10 -217.90 11.78 -44.06
CA GLU A 10 -216.54 11.50 -44.60
C GLU A 10 -215.81 12.76 -45.11
N ASN A 11 -216.53 13.86 -45.37
CA ASN A 11 -215.89 15.15 -45.67
C ASN A 11 -215.11 15.74 -44.47
N ARG A 12 -215.28 15.25 -43.23
CA ARG A 12 -214.44 15.67 -42.09
C ARG A 12 -213.09 14.95 -42.04
N ASP A 13 -213.04 13.69 -42.47
CA ASP A 13 -211.78 12.94 -42.48
C ASP A 13 -210.81 13.46 -43.56
N ARG A 14 -211.34 14.15 -44.58
CA ARG A 14 -210.54 14.93 -45.55
C ARG A 14 -209.80 16.13 -44.95
N GLU A 15 -210.32 16.80 -43.93
CA GLU A 15 -209.69 18.03 -43.40
C GLU A 15 -208.58 17.74 -42.38
N ALA A 16 -208.65 16.62 -41.66
CA ALA A 16 -207.65 16.27 -40.66
C ALA A 16 -206.33 15.75 -41.28
N GLU A 17 -206.41 14.99 -42.38
CA GLU A 17 -205.23 14.36 -42.98
C GLU A 17 -204.37 15.34 -43.78
N GLU A 18 -204.98 16.34 -44.44
CA GLU A 18 -204.23 17.38 -45.16
C GLU A 18 -203.50 18.36 -44.23
N LEU A 19 -204.01 18.60 -43.02
CA LEU A 19 -203.35 19.45 -42.02
C LEU A 19 -202.10 18.79 -41.43
N ALA A 20 -202.17 17.48 -41.16
CA ALA A 20 -201.04 16.74 -40.59
C ALA A 20 -199.83 16.65 -41.54
N GLN A 21 -200.06 16.50 -42.85
CA GLN A 21 -198.94 16.41 -43.80
C GLN A 21 -198.26 17.74 -44.10
N LYS A 22 -198.96 18.87 -43.92
CA LYS A 22 -198.35 20.20 -44.03
C LYS A 22 -197.42 20.51 -42.85
N GLU A 23 -197.82 20.17 -41.64
CA GLU A 23 -196.98 20.37 -40.45
C GLU A 23 -195.67 19.54 -40.51
N ILE A 24 -195.69 18.34 -41.10
CA ILE A 24 -194.48 17.50 -41.22
C ILE A 24 -193.45 18.11 -42.21
N ARG A 25 -193.88 18.86 -43.23
CA ARG A 25 -192.94 19.51 -44.16
C ARG A 25 -192.28 20.76 -43.59
N GLU A 26 -192.97 21.53 -42.76
CA GLU A 26 -192.39 22.74 -42.14
C GLU A 26 -191.33 22.40 -41.08
N ILE A 27 -191.53 21.32 -40.31
CA ILE A 27 -190.55 20.93 -39.27
C ILE A 27 -189.22 20.46 -39.90
N LYS A 28 -189.25 19.82 -41.07
CA LYS A 28 -188.03 19.27 -41.70
C LYS A 28 -187.14 20.34 -42.36
N SER A 29 -187.70 21.46 -42.82
CA SER A 29 -186.89 22.54 -43.43
C SER A 29 -186.19 23.42 -42.38
N THR A 30 -186.81 23.58 -41.21
CA THR A 30 -186.32 24.52 -40.18
C THR A 30 -185.17 23.94 -39.33
N ALA A 31 -185.09 22.61 -39.19
CA ALA A 31 -184.05 21.96 -38.39
C ALA A 31 -182.67 21.89 -39.10
N SER A 32 -182.61 21.92 -40.44
CA SER A 32 -181.35 21.75 -41.18
C SER A 32 -180.53 23.04 -41.31
N SER A 33 -181.15 24.22 -41.22
CA SER A 33 -180.45 25.49 -41.43
C SER A 33 -179.63 25.94 -40.20
N LYS A 34 -180.09 25.65 -38.97
CA LYS A 34 -179.41 26.10 -37.75
C LYS A 34 -178.17 25.30 -37.36
N LEU A 35 -178.03 24.05 -37.82
CA LEU A 35 -176.86 23.22 -37.52
C LEU A 35 -175.64 23.55 -38.39
N SER A 36 -175.86 24.05 -39.61
CA SER A 36 -174.78 24.36 -40.58
C SER A 36 -174.03 25.66 -40.25
N GLU A 37 -174.70 26.66 -39.66
CA GLU A 37 -174.04 27.94 -39.34
C GLU A 37 -173.16 27.85 -38.08
N GLY A 38 -173.53 27.02 -37.09
CA GLY A 38 -172.74 26.83 -35.87
C GLY A 38 -171.36 26.20 -36.10
N LEU A 39 -171.28 25.18 -36.96
CA LEU A 39 -170.03 24.47 -37.27
C LEU A 39 -169.02 25.29 -38.10
N SER A 40 -169.48 26.27 -38.88
CA SER A 40 -168.60 27.16 -39.64
C SER A 40 -167.90 28.20 -38.75
N HIS A 41 -168.60 28.69 -37.73
CA HIS A 41 -168.08 29.73 -36.84
C HIS A 41 -166.93 29.23 -35.95
N GLU A 42 -167.08 28.06 -35.32
CA GLU A 42 -166.05 27.47 -34.45
C GLU A 42 -164.74 27.18 -35.19
N ARG A 43 -164.82 26.66 -36.43
CA ARG A 43 -163.64 26.32 -37.22
C ARG A 43 -162.81 27.56 -37.60
N THR A 44 -163.48 28.70 -37.81
CA THR A 44 -162.81 29.95 -38.17
C THR A 44 -162.08 30.56 -36.96
N GLN A 45 -162.60 30.39 -35.75
CA GLN A 45 -161.99 30.92 -34.53
C GLN A 45 -160.75 30.11 -34.11
N HIS A 46 -160.77 28.79 -34.27
CA HIS A 46 -159.64 27.93 -33.94
C HIS A 46 -158.40 28.20 -34.83
N LEU A 47 -158.59 28.51 -36.12
CA LEU A 47 -157.48 28.85 -37.03
C LEU A 47 -156.82 30.20 -36.70
N LYS A 48 -157.57 31.17 -36.17
CA LYS A 48 -157.02 32.46 -35.75
C LYS A 48 -156.09 32.33 -34.53
N ASN A 49 -156.46 31.50 -33.56
CA ASN A 49 -155.65 31.29 -32.36
C ASN A 49 -154.30 30.61 -32.68
N LEU A 50 -154.30 29.62 -33.58
CA LEU A 50 -153.08 28.92 -33.99
C LEU A 50 -152.06 29.83 -34.72
N ARG A 51 -152.52 30.82 -35.50
CA ARG A 51 -151.59 31.78 -36.12
C ARG A 51 -150.90 32.68 -35.10
N LYS A 52 -151.61 33.07 -34.04
CA LYS A 52 -151.06 33.98 -33.02
C LYS A 52 -149.94 33.32 -32.19
N GLU A 53 -150.07 32.02 -31.88
CA GLU A 53 -149.00 31.27 -31.19
C GLU A 53 -147.71 31.13 -32.01
N VAL A 54 -147.81 31.04 -33.34
CA VAL A 54 -146.64 30.91 -34.22
C VAL A 54 -145.83 32.21 -34.26
N GLU A 55 -146.50 33.36 -34.36
CA GLU A 55 -145.84 34.68 -34.38
C GLU A 55 -145.08 34.96 -33.06
N GLU A 56 -145.67 34.65 -31.89
CA GLU A 56 -145.02 34.87 -30.59
C GLU A 56 -143.77 33.99 -30.40
N ARG A 57 -143.74 32.80 -31.02
CA ARG A 57 -142.60 31.88 -30.95
C ARG A 57 -141.42 32.34 -31.81
N GLU A 58 -141.68 32.93 -32.98
CA GLU A 58 -140.63 33.46 -33.87
C GLU A 58 -139.95 34.70 -33.27
N ASP A 59 -140.70 35.58 -32.62
CA ASP A 59 -140.15 36.80 -32.00
C ASP A 59 -139.20 36.51 -30.81
N PHE A 60 -139.48 35.45 -30.04
CA PHE A 60 -138.61 35.05 -28.92
C PHE A 60 -137.23 34.55 -29.39
N VAL A 61 -137.20 33.74 -30.46
CA VAL A 61 -135.95 33.17 -31.00
C VAL A 61 -135.02 34.28 -31.51
N LYS A 62 -135.56 35.29 -32.20
CA LYS A 62 -134.77 36.43 -32.69
C LYS A 62 -134.10 37.22 -31.58
N LYS A 63 -134.81 37.51 -30.47
CA LYS A 63 -134.24 38.27 -29.34
C LYS A 63 -133.09 37.51 -28.65
N TYR A 64 -133.19 36.19 -28.52
CA TYR A 64 -132.13 35.40 -27.90
C TYR A 64 -130.83 35.39 -28.73
N GLN A 65 -130.94 35.30 -30.06
CA GLN A 65 -129.78 35.32 -30.95
C GLN A 65 -129.04 36.67 -30.92
N GLN A 66 -129.76 37.80 -30.87
CA GLN A 66 -129.13 39.12 -30.76
C GLN A 66 -128.33 39.28 -29.46
N MET A 67 -128.85 38.79 -28.33
CA MET A 67 -128.16 38.90 -27.04
C MET A 67 -126.85 38.10 -27.00
N LYS A 68 -126.83 36.91 -27.64
CA LYS A 68 -125.64 36.05 -27.74
C LYS A 68 -124.51 36.70 -28.56
N GLU A 69 -124.85 37.38 -29.65
CA GLU A 69 -123.85 38.07 -30.48
C GLU A 69 -123.25 39.27 -29.75
N GLU A 70 -124.05 40.00 -28.96
CA GLU A 70 -123.59 41.19 -28.26
C GLU A 70 -122.62 40.87 -27.10
N GLU A 71 -122.87 39.79 -26.34
CA GLU A 71 -121.91 39.29 -25.34
C GLU A 71 -120.61 38.78 -25.98
N GLY A 72 -120.70 38.08 -27.11
CA GLY A 72 -119.54 37.59 -27.86
C GLY A 72 -118.64 38.70 -28.42
N ARG A 73 -119.20 39.90 -28.67
CA ARG A 73 -118.43 41.08 -29.08
C ARG A 73 -117.72 41.73 -27.89
N LYS A 74 -118.43 41.93 -26.76
CA LYS A 74 -117.86 42.54 -25.55
C LYS A 74 -116.70 41.73 -24.96
N HIS A 75 -116.75 40.40 -25.02
CA HIS A 75 -115.64 39.56 -24.54
C HIS A 75 -114.37 39.71 -25.39
N ARG A 76 -114.51 39.81 -26.73
CA ARG A 76 -113.37 39.94 -27.64
C ARG A 76 -112.64 41.28 -27.49
N GLU A 77 -113.37 42.38 -27.31
CA GLU A 77 -112.77 43.70 -27.03
C GLU A 77 -111.97 43.70 -25.71
N LYS A 78 -112.52 43.08 -24.66
CA LYS A 78 -111.85 43.00 -23.35
C LYS A 78 -110.55 42.16 -23.38
N LEU A 79 -110.53 41.09 -24.19
CA LEU A 79 -109.35 40.24 -24.33
C LEU A 79 -108.21 40.96 -25.07
N ALA A 80 -108.53 41.66 -26.15
CA ALA A 80 -107.54 42.42 -26.93
C ALA A 80 -106.87 43.51 -26.09
N GLN A 81 -107.64 44.21 -25.24
CA GLN A 81 -107.10 45.26 -24.38
C GLN A 81 -106.11 44.74 -23.33
N LYS A 82 -106.33 43.54 -22.79
CA LYS A 82 -105.42 42.92 -21.81
C LYS A 82 -104.11 42.43 -22.44
N LEU A 83 -104.14 41.96 -23.68
CA LEU A 83 -102.92 41.52 -24.38
C LEU A 83 -102.00 42.70 -24.70
N ALA A 84 -102.54 43.83 -25.16
CA ALA A 84 -101.73 45.02 -25.44
C ALA A 84 -101.00 45.54 -24.20
N GLN A 85 -101.64 45.51 -23.01
CA GLN A 85 -100.99 45.91 -21.75
C GLN A 85 -99.89 44.95 -21.29
N ALA A 86 -99.92 43.68 -21.71
CA ALA A 86 -98.88 42.71 -21.36
C ALA A 86 -97.62 42.91 -22.20
N ASP A 87 -97.77 43.16 -23.51
CA ASP A 87 -96.63 43.37 -24.43
C ASP A 87 -95.82 44.62 -24.06
N GLU A 88 -96.49 45.70 -23.67
CA GLU A 88 -95.82 46.96 -23.30
C GLU A 88 -94.93 46.79 -22.05
N ARG A 89 -95.34 45.94 -21.10
CA ARG A 89 -94.56 45.66 -19.88
C ARG A 89 -93.34 44.77 -20.13
N VAL A 90 -93.43 43.82 -21.07
CA VAL A 90 -92.31 42.92 -21.39
C VAL A 90 -91.21 43.68 -22.12
N ASN A 91 -91.56 44.56 -23.05
CA ASN A 91 -90.57 45.37 -23.76
C ASN A 91 -89.82 46.36 -22.85
N ASP A 92 -90.50 47.03 -21.91
CA ASP A 92 -89.84 47.93 -20.96
C ASP A 92 -88.89 47.19 -20.01
N ALA A 93 -89.25 45.97 -19.59
CA ALA A 93 -88.38 45.12 -18.77
C ALA A 93 -87.16 44.61 -19.54
N GLY A 94 -87.32 44.22 -20.81
CA GLY A 94 -86.22 43.78 -21.68
C GLY A 94 -85.17 44.86 -21.88
N SER A 95 -85.59 46.08 -22.23
CA SER A 95 -84.66 47.20 -22.47
C SER A 95 -83.85 47.59 -21.24
N LYS A 96 -84.43 47.53 -20.03
CA LYS A 96 -83.69 47.80 -18.78
C LYS A 96 -82.66 46.72 -18.46
N CYS A 97 -82.95 45.46 -18.78
CA CYS A 97 -82.02 44.35 -18.56
C CYS A 97 -80.76 44.53 -19.43
N ASP A 98 -80.95 44.81 -20.73
CA ASP A 98 -79.84 44.94 -21.68
C ASP A 98 -78.87 46.08 -21.31
N VAL A 99 -79.39 47.24 -20.87
CA VAL A 99 -78.55 48.38 -20.46
C VAL A 99 -77.69 48.06 -19.23
N VAL A 100 -78.26 47.36 -18.23
CA VAL A 100 -77.52 46.97 -17.02
C VAL A 100 -76.44 45.95 -17.35
N THR A 101 -76.75 44.97 -18.22
CA THR A 101 -75.77 43.97 -18.65
C THR A 101 -74.61 44.59 -19.43
N GLN A 102 -74.89 45.53 -20.35
CA GLN A 102 -73.85 46.20 -21.13
C GLN A 102 -72.93 47.05 -20.24
N MET A 103 -73.49 47.84 -19.31
CA MET A 103 -72.70 48.65 -18.38
C MET A 103 -71.83 47.80 -17.43
N ALA A 104 -72.30 46.61 -17.03
CA ALA A 104 -71.52 45.71 -16.19
C ALA A 104 -70.35 45.06 -16.96
N LEU A 105 -70.57 44.72 -18.24
CA LEU A 105 -69.54 44.19 -19.13
C LEU A 105 -68.44 45.22 -19.39
N ASP A 106 -68.80 46.46 -19.72
CA ASP A 106 -67.82 47.52 -19.99
C ASP A 106 -66.96 47.80 -18.74
N LYS A 107 -67.56 47.86 -17.55
CA LYS A 107 -66.81 48.04 -16.29
C LYS A 107 -65.87 46.87 -15.97
N LEU A 108 -66.27 45.63 -16.29
CA LEU A 108 -65.42 44.46 -16.11
C LEU A 108 -64.24 44.47 -17.09
N MET A 109 -64.46 44.91 -18.32
CA MET A 109 -63.42 45.01 -19.33
C MET A 109 -62.39 46.08 -18.96
N ASP A 110 -62.83 47.26 -18.50
CA ASP A 110 -61.93 48.32 -18.03
C ASP A 110 -61.12 47.88 -16.80
N ALA A 111 -61.76 47.24 -15.82
CA ALA A 111 -61.07 46.71 -14.64
C ALA A 111 -60.05 45.61 -15.01
N SER A 112 -60.38 44.75 -15.99
CA SER A 112 -59.47 43.73 -16.49
C SER A 112 -58.27 44.31 -17.22
N LEU A 113 -58.44 45.43 -17.94
CA LEU A 113 -57.34 46.11 -18.62
C LEU A 113 -56.39 46.76 -17.61
N GLN A 114 -56.92 47.49 -16.62
CA GLN A 114 -56.11 48.10 -15.56
C GLN A 114 -55.30 47.07 -14.78
N LEU A 115 -55.92 45.95 -14.41
CA LEU A 115 -55.26 44.89 -13.64
C LEU A 115 -54.18 44.19 -14.46
N ASN A 116 -54.35 44.07 -15.78
CA ASN A 116 -53.30 43.57 -16.67
C ASN A 116 -52.12 44.53 -16.79
N GLU A 117 -52.37 45.85 -16.89
CA GLU A 117 -51.31 46.86 -16.91
C GLU A 117 -50.47 46.82 -15.62
N GLU A 118 -51.12 46.74 -14.46
CA GLU A 118 -50.45 46.62 -13.16
C GLU A 118 -49.62 45.32 -13.04
N ILE A 119 -50.13 44.19 -13.53
CA ILE A 119 -49.39 42.92 -13.54
C ILE A 119 -48.14 43.03 -14.44
N VAL A 120 -48.26 43.64 -15.61
CA VAL A 120 -47.13 43.81 -16.53
C VAL A 120 -46.06 44.72 -15.90
N GLU A 121 -46.47 45.81 -15.28
CA GLU A 121 -45.55 46.76 -14.64
C GLU A 121 -44.85 46.15 -13.41
N ALA A 122 -45.58 45.42 -12.57
CA ALA A 122 -45.02 44.69 -11.43
C ALA A 122 -44.03 43.59 -11.86
N ASN A 123 -44.35 42.84 -12.93
CA ASN A 123 -43.44 41.83 -13.47
C ASN A 123 -42.16 42.45 -14.04
N ALA A 124 -42.26 43.60 -14.71
CA ALA A 124 -41.10 44.33 -15.21
C ALA A 124 -40.20 44.83 -14.06
N GLN A 125 -40.79 45.38 -12.99
CA GLN A 125 -40.04 45.80 -11.80
C GLN A 125 -39.36 44.63 -11.09
N ASN A 126 -40.06 43.50 -10.93
CA ASN A 126 -39.47 42.29 -10.34
C ASN A 126 -38.28 41.78 -11.16
N ALA A 127 -38.38 41.76 -12.49
CA ALA A 127 -37.29 41.33 -13.36
C ALA A 127 -36.04 42.23 -13.22
N VAL A 128 -36.23 43.55 -13.09
CA VAL A 128 -35.12 44.49 -12.86
C VAL A 128 -34.45 44.24 -11.51
N ILE A 129 -35.25 44.06 -10.46
CA ILE A 129 -34.73 43.78 -9.11
C ILE A 129 -33.96 42.46 -9.09
N GLU A 130 -34.49 41.40 -9.73
CA GLU A 130 -33.85 40.09 -9.77
C GLU A 130 -32.49 40.15 -10.48
N VAL A 131 -32.40 40.87 -11.60
CA VAL A 131 -31.13 41.11 -12.32
C VAL A 131 -30.14 41.88 -11.45
N ASP A 132 -30.58 42.94 -10.76
CA ASP A 132 -29.70 43.75 -9.91
C ASP A 132 -29.18 42.99 -8.68
N VAL A 133 -30.04 42.19 -8.02
CA VAL A 133 -29.64 41.34 -6.90
C VAL A 133 -28.66 40.27 -7.37
N THR A 134 -28.96 39.60 -8.48
CA THR A 134 -28.09 38.58 -9.07
C THR A 134 -26.73 39.15 -9.41
N ARG A 135 -26.68 40.35 -10.02
CA ARG A 135 -25.42 41.04 -10.33
C ARG A 135 -24.61 41.36 -9.08
N ARG A 136 -25.23 41.93 -8.04
CA ARG A 136 -24.54 42.23 -6.77
C ARG A 136 -23.98 40.97 -6.11
N CYS A 137 -24.74 39.88 -6.12
CA CYS A 137 -24.27 38.60 -5.60
C CYS A 137 -23.07 38.06 -6.39
N PHE A 138 -23.08 38.16 -7.72
CA PHE A 138 -21.92 37.78 -8.54
C PHE A 138 -20.70 38.65 -8.25
N ASP A 139 -20.88 39.99 -8.21
CA ASP A 139 -19.80 40.93 -7.91
C ASP A 139 -19.18 40.67 -6.51
N GLU A 140 -20.01 40.35 -5.51
CA GLU A 140 -19.56 40.02 -4.14
C GLU A 140 -18.80 38.68 -4.09
N VAL A 141 -19.31 37.65 -4.76
CA VAL A 141 -18.67 36.34 -4.84
C VAL A 141 -17.32 36.43 -5.54
N ASP A 142 -17.23 37.18 -6.65
CA ASP A 142 -15.98 37.34 -7.38
C ASP A 142 -14.96 38.17 -6.57
N ALA A 143 -15.38 39.25 -5.91
CA ALA A 143 -14.49 39.98 -5.00
C ALA A 143 -13.98 39.12 -3.83
N GLN A 144 -14.81 38.22 -3.31
CA GLN A 144 -14.41 37.29 -2.26
C GLN A 144 -13.45 36.23 -2.77
N LYS A 145 -13.65 35.69 -3.99
CA LYS A 145 -12.70 34.78 -4.64
C LYS A 145 -11.34 35.44 -4.86
N ASP A 146 -11.31 36.65 -5.42
CA ASP A 146 -10.07 37.38 -5.67
C ASP A 146 -9.29 37.59 -4.37
N LYS A 147 -9.98 37.93 -3.28
CA LYS A 147 -9.38 38.09 -1.96
C LYS A 147 -8.84 36.77 -1.42
N ASP A 148 -9.59 35.69 -1.55
CA ASP A 148 -9.18 34.37 -1.06
C ASP A 148 -8.01 33.81 -1.89
N GLU A 149 -8.00 34.05 -3.21
CA GLU A 149 -6.87 33.73 -4.10
C GLU A 149 -5.61 34.49 -3.66
N PHE A 150 -5.70 35.81 -3.47
CA PHE A 150 -4.57 36.62 -2.99
C PHE A 150 -4.04 36.15 -1.62
N LEU A 151 -4.92 35.83 -0.67
CA LEU A 151 -4.52 35.31 0.64
C LEU A 151 -3.89 33.92 0.53
N SER A 152 -4.40 33.07 -0.36
CA SER A 152 -3.88 31.74 -0.65
C SER A 152 -2.49 31.82 -1.28
N GLU A 153 -2.30 32.66 -2.29
CA GLU A 153 -1.00 32.93 -2.93
C GLU A 153 0.02 33.42 -1.90
N ARG A 154 -0.33 34.44 -1.10
CA ARG A 154 0.56 34.98 -0.08
C ARG A 154 0.96 33.92 0.95
N ARG A 155 0.01 33.07 1.39
CA ARG A 155 0.29 31.97 2.32
C ARG A 155 1.16 30.90 1.67
N SER A 156 0.92 30.60 0.40
CA SER A 156 1.74 29.65 -0.38
C SER A 156 3.19 30.12 -0.48
N GLU A 157 3.40 31.40 -0.80
CA GLU A 157 4.74 32.00 -0.84
C GLU A 157 5.45 31.95 0.52
N GLU A 158 4.72 32.22 1.61
CA GLU A 158 5.28 32.15 2.96
C GLU A 158 5.67 30.72 3.35
N LEU A 159 4.83 29.73 3.01
CA LEU A 159 5.15 28.32 3.19
C LEU A 159 6.36 27.89 2.36
N MET A 160 6.46 28.33 1.10
CA MET A 160 7.64 28.06 0.27
C MET A 160 8.92 28.65 0.88
N LYS A 161 8.87 29.88 1.41
CA LYS A 161 10.00 30.50 2.10
C LYS A 161 10.41 29.73 3.36
N GLN A 162 9.44 29.30 4.17
CA GLN A 162 9.71 28.50 5.37
C GLN A 162 10.30 27.12 5.01
N HIS A 163 9.74 26.44 4.00
CA HIS A 163 10.29 25.16 3.52
C HIS A 163 11.72 25.31 3.00
N ALA A 164 12.01 26.36 2.22
CA ALA A 164 13.37 26.63 1.76
C ALA A 164 14.34 26.91 2.91
N ALA A 165 13.88 27.61 3.96
CA ALA A 165 14.69 27.88 5.14
C ALA A 165 15.00 26.58 5.92
N ILE A 166 13.98 25.74 6.16
CA ILE A 166 14.13 24.44 6.82
C ILE A 166 15.08 23.54 6.03
N GLN A 167 14.88 23.43 4.71
CA GLN A 167 15.74 22.60 3.86
C GLN A 167 17.21 23.07 3.93
N LYS A 168 17.45 24.38 3.90
CA LYS A 168 18.80 24.94 4.02
C LYS A 168 19.44 24.64 5.38
N GLU A 169 18.65 24.68 6.45
CA GLU A 169 19.12 24.34 7.80
C GLU A 169 19.43 22.83 7.93
N GLU A 170 18.55 21.96 7.42
CA GLU A 170 18.78 20.51 7.38
C GLU A 170 20.02 20.14 6.56
N GLU A 171 20.23 20.78 5.41
CA GLU A 171 21.44 20.60 4.59
C GLU A 171 22.70 21.05 5.35
N ALA A 172 22.63 22.17 6.06
CA ALA A 172 23.74 22.68 6.87
C ALA A 172 24.08 21.76 8.05
N VAL A 173 23.06 21.31 8.81
CA VAL A 173 23.23 20.37 9.93
C VAL A 173 23.76 19.02 9.42
N SER A 174 23.19 18.48 8.34
CA SER A 174 23.66 17.24 7.73
C SER A 174 25.11 17.34 7.24
N SER A 175 25.49 18.49 6.67
CA SER A 175 26.88 18.76 6.28
C SER A 175 27.82 18.82 7.49
N ALA A 176 27.43 19.51 8.56
CA ALA A 176 28.20 19.59 9.79
C ALA A 176 28.38 18.22 10.45
N GLU A 177 27.31 17.41 10.54
CA GLU A 177 27.39 16.04 11.04
C GLU A 177 28.33 15.17 10.20
N ARG A 178 28.24 15.25 8.87
CA ARG A 178 29.15 14.51 7.97
C ARG A 178 30.61 14.94 8.18
N ALA A 179 30.86 16.23 8.36
CA ALA A 179 32.20 16.76 8.63
C ALA A 179 32.75 16.22 9.95
N GLN A 180 31.96 16.28 11.03
CA GLN A 180 32.35 15.76 12.35
C GLN A 180 32.58 14.24 12.30
N ARG A 181 31.71 13.47 11.63
CA ARG A 181 31.90 12.02 11.45
C ARG A 181 33.19 11.71 10.70
N LYS A 182 33.52 12.52 9.67
CA LYS A 182 34.77 12.36 8.91
C LYS A 182 36.00 12.69 9.76
N GLU A 183 35.94 13.73 10.57
CA GLU A 183 37.00 14.09 11.51
C GLU A 183 37.23 13.00 12.56
N ASN A 184 36.16 12.56 13.23
CA ASN A 184 36.21 11.46 14.20
C ASN A 184 36.77 10.18 13.57
N ALA A 185 36.31 9.80 12.38
CA ALA A 185 36.84 8.64 11.66
C ALA A 185 38.33 8.80 11.33
N THR A 186 38.78 10.01 11.01
CA THR A 186 40.21 10.29 10.74
C THR A 186 41.05 10.14 12.00
N LEU A 187 40.56 10.64 13.15
CA LEU A 187 41.22 10.48 14.46
C LEU A 187 41.30 9.00 14.85
N THR A 188 40.19 8.25 14.77
CA THR A 188 40.17 6.81 15.07
C THR A 188 41.10 6.02 14.13
N LEU A 189 41.15 6.35 12.84
CA LEU A 189 42.09 5.71 11.91
C LEU A 189 43.55 6.04 12.23
N ALA A 190 43.84 7.25 12.73
CA ALA A 190 45.18 7.63 13.16
C ALA A 190 45.62 6.86 14.41
N GLU A 191 44.73 6.72 15.41
CA GLU A 191 44.95 5.89 16.60
C GLU A 191 45.22 4.43 16.24
N ILE A 192 44.35 3.82 15.42
CA ILE A 192 44.52 2.43 14.95
C ILE A 192 45.86 2.25 14.23
N ARG A 193 46.27 3.21 13.39
CA ARG A 193 47.57 3.16 12.70
C ARG A 193 48.74 3.26 13.67
N SER A 194 48.62 4.10 14.70
CA SER A 194 49.63 4.22 15.75
C SER A 194 49.79 2.91 16.52
N ASP A 195 48.68 2.32 16.96
CA ASP A 195 48.65 1.06 17.70
C ASP A 195 49.21 -0.10 16.87
N LEU A 196 48.82 -0.20 15.59
CA LEU A 196 49.36 -1.20 14.67
C LEU A 196 50.88 -1.07 14.49
N LYS A 197 51.39 0.17 14.41
CA LYS A 197 52.83 0.43 14.29
C LYS A 197 53.58 0.00 15.55
N GLU A 198 53.02 0.27 16.73
CA GLU A 198 53.62 -0.16 18.00
C GLU A 198 53.56 -1.69 18.17
N GLN A 199 52.45 -2.33 17.83
CA GLN A 199 52.35 -3.79 17.81
C GLN A 199 53.36 -4.43 16.85
N GLN A 200 53.52 -3.87 15.64
CA GLN A 200 54.52 -4.33 14.68
C GLN A 200 55.94 -4.20 15.25
N LYS A 201 56.26 -3.07 15.88
CA LYS A 201 57.57 -2.83 16.52
C LYS A 201 57.86 -3.84 17.63
N VAL A 202 56.89 -4.08 18.52
CA VAL A 202 56.99 -5.10 19.58
C VAL A 202 57.16 -6.50 18.99
N GLY A 203 56.39 -6.83 17.95
CA GLY A 203 56.48 -8.09 17.22
C GLY A 203 57.87 -8.33 16.63
N MET A 204 58.48 -7.30 16.03
CA MET A 204 59.83 -7.35 15.49
C MET A 204 60.89 -7.57 16.57
N PHE A 205 60.76 -6.93 17.73
CA PHE A 205 61.66 -7.18 18.87
C PHE A 205 61.54 -8.61 19.39
N ASN A 206 60.32 -9.13 19.55
CA ASN A 206 60.10 -10.51 19.99
C ASN A 206 60.72 -11.52 19.02
N LEU A 207 60.54 -11.31 17.72
CA LEU A 207 61.14 -12.16 16.69
C LEU A 207 62.67 -12.16 16.78
N ALA A 208 63.29 -10.98 16.94
CA ALA A 208 64.74 -10.86 17.06
C ALA A 208 65.28 -11.57 18.33
N ILE A 209 64.55 -11.50 19.45
CA ILE A 209 64.90 -12.23 20.68
C ILE A 209 64.79 -13.74 20.47
N GLN A 210 63.71 -14.21 19.84
CA GLN A 210 63.52 -15.64 19.53
C GLN A 210 64.63 -16.18 18.64
N GLN A 211 64.92 -15.50 17.53
CA GLN A 211 66.03 -15.87 16.64
C GLN A 211 67.38 -15.91 17.38
N SER A 212 67.65 -14.93 18.24
CA SER A 212 68.90 -14.90 19.01
C SER A 212 68.96 -16.03 20.06
N ALA A 213 67.82 -16.40 20.66
CA ALA A 213 67.73 -17.50 21.61
C ALA A 213 67.92 -18.87 20.94
N ASP A 214 67.34 -19.05 19.76
CA ASP A 214 67.52 -20.26 18.95
C ASP A 214 68.96 -20.40 18.46
N ASP A 215 69.57 -19.31 17.98
CA ASP A 215 70.99 -19.25 17.62
C ASP A 215 71.87 -19.70 18.80
N ARG A 216 71.68 -19.13 20.00
CA ARG A 216 72.40 -19.56 21.22
C ARG A 216 72.21 -21.03 21.52
N LYS A 217 70.99 -21.56 21.41
CA LYS A 217 70.70 -22.98 21.66
C LYS A 217 71.44 -23.88 20.67
N ASN A 218 71.48 -23.48 19.41
CA ASN A 218 72.20 -24.20 18.36
C ASN A 218 73.71 -24.20 18.59
N ARG A 219 74.30 -23.06 18.96
CA ARG A 219 75.71 -22.96 19.36
C ARG A 219 76.03 -23.83 20.57
N GLY A 220 75.16 -23.84 21.58
CA GLY A 220 75.30 -24.71 22.75
C GLY A 220 75.31 -26.19 22.40
N ARG A 221 74.47 -26.63 21.44
CA ARG A 221 74.47 -28.01 20.94
C ARG A 221 75.77 -28.39 20.23
N ILE A 222 76.36 -27.47 19.46
CA ILE A 222 77.67 -27.70 18.83
C ILE A 222 78.76 -27.80 19.88
N ASN A 223 78.79 -26.87 20.84
CA ASN A 223 79.77 -26.88 21.93
C ASN A 223 79.72 -28.17 22.75
N ALA A 224 78.52 -28.70 23.01
CA ALA A 224 78.37 -29.99 23.68
C ALA A 224 79.07 -31.12 22.90
N LYS A 225 78.88 -31.19 21.57
CA LYS A 225 79.55 -32.20 20.73
C LYS A 225 81.07 -32.02 20.65
N ILE A 226 81.56 -30.79 20.61
CA ILE A 226 83.01 -30.51 20.67
C ILE A 226 83.58 -31.01 22.00
N MET A 227 82.88 -30.76 23.11
CA MET A 227 83.29 -31.26 24.42
C MET A 227 83.26 -32.79 24.51
N GLU A 228 82.25 -33.44 23.91
CA GLU A 228 82.24 -34.91 23.80
C GLU A 228 83.47 -35.44 23.05
N VAL A 229 83.90 -34.78 21.96
CA VAL A 229 85.13 -35.14 21.24
C VAL A 229 86.36 -34.94 22.14
N LYS A 230 86.45 -33.82 22.87
CA LYS A 230 87.57 -33.56 23.80
C LYS A 230 87.63 -34.60 24.93
N ASN A 231 86.48 -35.03 25.47
CA ASN A 231 86.41 -36.03 26.53
C ASN A 231 86.92 -37.41 26.08
N LEU A 232 86.81 -37.76 24.79
CA LEU A 232 87.36 -39.00 24.23
C LEU A 232 88.90 -39.01 24.22
N LEU A 233 89.56 -37.85 24.36
CA LEU A 233 91.03 -37.78 24.44
C LEU A 233 91.58 -38.49 25.68
N GLU A 234 90.89 -38.42 26.81
CA GLU A 234 91.34 -39.10 28.03
C GLU A 234 91.35 -40.62 27.84
N GLU A 235 90.33 -41.15 27.16
CA GLU A 235 90.27 -42.58 26.87
C GLU A 235 91.36 -42.99 25.86
N LEU A 236 91.57 -42.18 24.81
CA LEU A 236 92.67 -42.40 23.87
C LEU A 236 94.03 -42.39 24.57
N ASP A 237 94.26 -41.49 25.51
CA ASP A 237 95.53 -41.38 26.23
C ASP A 237 95.82 -42.63 27.07
N ARG A 238 94.79 -43.15 27.76
CA ARG A 238 94.89 -44.40 28.53
C ARG A 238 95.27 -45.59 27.64
N TRP A 239 94.66 -45.71 26.46
CA TRP A 239 95.01 -46.79 25.53
C TRP A 239 96.37 -46.57 24.88
N PHE A 240 96.72 -45.32 24.57
CA PHE A 240 98.03 -44.96 24.03
C PHE A 240 99.17 -45.39 24.96
N MET A 241 99.07 -45.12 26.27
CA MET A 241 100.10 -45.53 27.24
C MET A 241 100.32 -47.04 27.24
N LYS A 242 99.24 -47.83 27.30
CA LYS A 242 99.30 -49.31 27.25
C LYS A 242 99.90 -49.84 25.95
N ILE A 243 99.67 -49.16 24.83
CA ILE A 243 100.24 -49.54 23.53
C ILE A 243 101.73 -49.19 23.49
N SER A 244 102.11 -48.01 23.97
CA SER A 244 103.48 -47.48 23.93
C SER A 244 104.45 -48.32 24.76
N GLU A 245 104.00 -48.90 25.88
CA GLU A 245 104.78 -49.86 26.68
C GLU A 245 105.37 -51.02 25.86
N ILE A 246 104.71 -51.39 24.75
CA ILE A 246 105.11 -52.51 23.90
C ILE A 246 105.66 -52.03 22.56
N VAL A 247 105.12 -50.94 22.01
CA VAL A 247 105.56 -50.37 20.72
C VAL A 247 106.92 -49.67 20.84
N ASP A 248 107.22 -49.02 21.96
CA ASP A 248 108.49 -48.32 22.21
C ASP A 248 109.52 -49.18 22.96
N ALA A 249 109.24 -50.47 23.18
CA ALA A 249 110.14 -51.35 23.90
C ALA A 249 111.45 -51.56 23.13
N GLU A 250 112.59 -51.49 23.82
CA GLU A 250 113.90 -51.78 23.22
C GLU A 250 113.92 -53.20 22.63
N PRO A 251 114.65 -53.45 21.52
CA PRO A 251 114.66 -54.76 20.85
C PRO A 251 114.94 -55.95 21.78
N LYS A 252 115.88 -55.78 22.73
CA LYS A 252 116.26 -56.79 23.72
C LYS A 252 115.13 -57.12 24.72
N ILE A 253 114.24 -56.16 24.97
CA ILE A 253 113.07 -56.31 25.84
C ILE A 253 111.91 -56.89 25.03
N TYR A 254 111.73 -56.41 23.79
CA TYR A 254 110.69 -56.85 22.88
C TYR A 254 110.78 -58.35 22.57
N GLU A 255 111.99 -58.88 22.31
CA GLU A 255 112.22 -60.32 22.10
C GLU A 255 111.79 -61.20 23.29
N LYS A 256 111.84 -60.65 24.50
CA LYS A 256 111.47 -61.35 25.74
C LYS A 256 110.00 -61.17 26.13
N LEU A 257 109.22 -60.40 25.37
CA LEU A 257 107.80 -60.20 25.63
C LEU A 257 107.01 -61.49 25.41
N LYS A 258 106.16 -61.82 26.37
CA LYS A 258 105.22 -62.94 26.25
C LYS A 258 104.26 -62.70 25.08
N ALA A 259 103.94 -63.76 24.32
CA ALA A 259 102.98 -63.68 23.21
C ALA A 259 101.63 -63.06 23.62
N ASN A 260 101.15 -63.35 24.83
CA ASN A 260 99.92 -62.76 25.38
C ASN A 260 99.94 -61.23 25.44
N ASN A 261 101.10 -60.60 25.71
CA ASN A 261 101.22 -59.15 25.76
C ASN A 261 101.11 -58.54 24.35
N ARG A 262 101.69 -59.20 23.34
CA ARG A 262 101.57 -58.80 21.94
C ARG A 262 100.12 -58.92 21.45
N ILE A 263 99.45 -60.03 21.77
CA ILE A 263 98.02 -60.22 21.46
C ILE A 263 97.15 -59.14 22.13
N ALA A 264 97.39 -58.84 23.41
CA ALA A 264 96.66 -57.79 24.13
C ALA A 264 96.88 -56.40 23.47
N THR A 265 98.11 -56.07 23.09
CA THR A 265 98.46 -54.81 22.41
C THR A 265 97.75 -54.66 21.08
N ARG A 266 97.65 -55.74 20.30
CA ARG A 266 96.85 -55.75 19.07
C ARG A 266 95.38 -55.43 19.35
N GLY A 267 94.83 -55.97 20.44
CA GLY A 267 93.48 -55.63 20.93
C GLY A 267 93.36 -54.16 21.35
N TYR A 268 94.36 -53.61 22.04
CA TYR A 268 94.40 -52.20 22.45
C TYR A 268 94.48 -51.26 21.25
N LEU A 269 95.29 -51.57 20.24
CA LEU A 269 95.29 -50.88 18.94
C LEU A 269 93.92 -50.97 18.25
N GLY A 270 93.19 -52.08 18.45
CA GLY A 270 91.80 -52.27 18.06
C GLY A 270 90.90 -51.20 18.65
N ARG A 271 90.84 -51.14 19.98
CA ARG A 271 90.06 -50.15 20.75
C ARG A 271 90.46 -48.71 20.43
N PHE A 272 91.75 -48.44 20.30
CA PHE A 272 92.25 -47.11 19.93
C PHE A 272 91.70 -46.66 18.58
N SER A 273 91.68 -47.56 17.58
CA SER A 273 91.09 -47.30 16.26
C SER A 273 89.58 -47.08 16.29
N GLU A 274 88.86 -47.79 17.16
CA GLU A 274 87.41 -47.60 17.37
C GLU A 274 87.11 -46.20 17.93
N ILE A 275 87.90 -45.75 18.91
CA ILE A 275 87.73 -44.41 19.50
C ILE A 275 88.06 -43.31 18.48
N LEU A 276 89.13 -43.47 17.69
CA LEU A 276 89.43 -42.55 16.58
C LEU A 276 88.29 -42.48 15.56
N SER A 277 87.66 -43.61 15.26
CA SER A 277 86.49 -43.65 14.37
C SER A 277 85.29 -42.93 14.99
N SER A 278 85.05 -43.13 16.29
CA SER A 278 84.02 -42.40 17.05
C SER A 278 84.22 -40.89 17.02
N ILE A 279 85.46 -40.41 17.18
CA ILE A 279 85.80 -39.00 17.02
C ILE A 279 85.46 -38.51 15.62
N SER A 280 85.86 -39.24 14.57
CA SER A 280 85.57 -38.88 13.18
C SER A 280 84.05 -38.79 12.90
N THR A 281 83.26 -39.71 13.47
CA THR A 281 81.80 -39.67 13.40
C THR A 281 81.25 -38.43 14.09
N LYS A 282 81.63 -38.16 15.34
CA LYS A 282 81.19 -36.96 16.09
C LYS A 282 81.56 -35.66 15.37
N LEU A 283 82.75 -35.61 14.78
CA LEU A 283 83.18 -34.48 13.96
C LEU A 283 82.32 -34.29 12.71
N SER A 284 81.88 -35.37 12.07
CA SER A 284 80.92 -35.32 10.96
C SER A 284 79.55 -34.81 11.41
N GLU A 285 79.11 -35.19 12.61
CA GLU A 285 77.89 -34.65 13.18
C GLU A 285 78.00 -33.15 13.52
N VAL A 286 79.18 -32.67 13.91
CA VAL A 286 79.44 -31.24 14.10
C VAL A 286 79.33 -30.49 12.77
N GLU A 287 79.94 -30.98 11.69
CA GLU A 287 79.80 -30.41 10.34
C GLU A 287 78.33 -30.39 9.89
N GLN A 288 77.60 -31.50 10.07
CA GLN A 288 76.18 -31.57 9.70
C GLN A 288 75.31 -30.59 10.51
N ASN A 289 75.61 -30.43 11.81
CA ASN A 289 74.93 -29.45 12.66
C ASN A 289 75.26 -28.02 12.25
N LEU A 290 76.51 -27.73 11.88
CA LEU A 290 76.91 -26.41 11.38
C LEU A 290 76.17 -26.04 10.10
N ALA A 291 76.06 -26.99 9.16
CA ALA A 291 75.32 -26.80 7.93
C ALA A 291 73.81 -26.63 8.16
N SER A 292 73.22 -27.37 9.10
CA SER A 292 71.76 -27.34 9.35
C SER A 292 71.30 -26.19 10.23
N PHE A 293 72.16 -25.67 11.11
CA PHE A 293 71.81 -24.56 12.00
C PHE A 293 72.03 -23.17 11.39
N GLU A 294 72.47 -23.10 10.13
CA GLU A 294 72.71 -21.84 9.38
C GLU A 294 73.55 -20.81 10.16
N LEU A 295 74.53 -21.28 10.95
CA LEU A 295 75.42 -20.41 11.72
C LEU A 295 76.45 -19.76 10.79
N LYS A 296 76.05 -18.66 10.14
CA LYS A 296 76.81 -17.99 9.07
C LYS A 296 78.18 -17.46 9.49
N ASP A 297 78.41 -17.27 10.79
CA ASP A 297 79.63 -16.69 11.37
C ASP A 297 80.60 -17.73 11.95
N VAL A 298 80.28 -19.03 11.85
CA VAL A 298 81.07 -20.10 12.49
C VAL A 298 81.80 -20.93 11.45
N GLU A 299 83.08 -20.64 11.24
CA GLU A 299 83.95 -21.40 10.34
C GLU A 299 84.77 -22.45 11.11
N MET A 300 84.28 -23.70 11.11
CA MET A 300 84.99 -24.83 11.73
C MET A 300 85.41 -25.93 10.74
N ASP A 301 84.92 -25.89 9.49
CA ASP A 301 85.12 -26.94 8.51
C ASP A 301 86.59 -27.24 8.22
N VAL A 302 87.43 -26.20 8.19
CA VAL A 302 88.88 -26.36 7.97
C VAL A 302 89.53 -27.13 9.12
N VAL A 303 89.17 -26.79 10.37
CA VAL A 303 89.70 -27.46 11.57
C VAL A 303 89.23 -28.90 11.61
N ILE A 304 87.94 -29.15 11.35
CA ILE A 304 87.37 -30.49 11.36
C ILE A 304 88.01 -31.37 10.28
N ARG A 305 88.12 -30.87 9.06
CA ARG A 305 88.77 -31.59 7.94
C ARG A 305 90.24 -31.89 8.25
N ALA A 306 90.97 -30.96 8.87
CA ALA A 306 92.35 -31.19 9.30
C ALA A 306 92.45 -32.32 10.34
N ILE A 307 91.56 -32.34 11.34
CA ILE A 307 91.53 -33.40 12.35
C ILE A 307 91.18 -34.76 11.72
N LYS A 308 90.16 -34.82 10.85
CA LYS A 308 89.78 -36.04 10.13
C LYS A 308 90.93 -36.58 9.28
N THR A 309 91.66 -35.70 8.60
CA THR A 309 92.85 -36.08 7.81
C THR A 309 93.93 -36.69 8.70
N LYS A 310 94.18 -36.11 9.88
CA LYS A 310 95.11 -36.66 10.87
C LYS A 310 94.65 -38.01 11.42
N ILE A 311 93.35 -38.20 11.63
CA ILE A 311 92.78 -39.50 12.03
C ILE A 311 93.03 -40.55 10.95
N SER A 312 92.81 -40.22 9.67
CA SER A 312 93.05 -41.13 8.56
C SER A 312 94.53 -41.50 8.43
N SER A 313 95.45 -40.55 8.54
CA SER A 313 96.89 -40.83 8.52
C SER A 313 97.31 -41.69 9.73
N PHE A 314 96.77 -41.39 10.91
CA PHE A 314 97.05 -42.17 12.11
C PHE A 314 96.55 -43.62 12.00
N GLY A 315 95.40 -43.81 11.34
CA GLY A 315 94.85 -45.13 11.02
C GLY A 315 95.81 -46.01 10.22
N GLN A 316 96.59 -45.44 9.30
CA GLN A 316 97.60 -46.18 8.53
C GLN A 316 98.73 -46.69 9.42
N VAL A 317 99.22 -45.84 10.35
CA VAL A 317 100.24 -46.22 11.33
C VAL A 317 99.73 -47.33 12.25
N ILE A 318 98.49 -47.22 12.73
CA ILE A 318 97.85 -48.24 13.57
C ILE A 318 97.69 -49.56 12.83
N ALA A 319 97.29 -49.54 11.56
CA ALA A 319 97.15 -50.75 10.74
C ALA A 319 98.49 -51.46 10.56
N TYR A 320 99.56 -50.71 10.30
CA TYR A 320 100.92 -51.23 10.26
C TYR A 320 101.32 -51.88 11.60
N LEU A 321 101.15 -51.17 12.72
CA LEU A 321 101.50 -51.69 14.04
C LEU A 321 100.68 -52.94 14.40
N LYS A 322 99.39 -52.99 14.07
CA LYS A 322 98.54 -54.17 14.27
C LYS A 322 99.05 -55.39 13.50
N LEU A 323 99.55 -55.17 12.28
CA LEU A 323 100.14 -56.23 11.46
C LEU A 323 101.44 -56.73 12.08
N ILE A 324 102.39 -55.84 12.37
CA ILE A 324 103.72 -56.22 12.89
C ILE A 324 103.62 -56.90 14.26
N VAL A 325 102.82 -56.36 15.18
CA VAL A 325 102.60 -56.98 16.51
C VAL A 325 102.00 -58.38 16.40
N GLY A 326 101.27 -58.66 15.31
CA GLY A 326 100.68 -59.97 15.03
C GLY A 326 101.62 -60.98 14.37
N LEU A 327 102.82 -60.55 13.92
CA LEU A 327 103.83 -61.42 13.32
C LEU A 327 104.84 -61.87 14.38
N ASP A 328 105.14 -63.16 14.42
CA ASP A 328 106.16 -63.70 15.32
C ASP A 328 107.58 -63.44 14.80
N GLY A 329 108.47 -63.00 15.70
CA GLY A 329 109.88 -62.76 15.40
C GLY A 329 110.19 -61.47 14.62
N VAL A 330 109.18 -60.65 14.31
CA VAL A 330 109.36 -59.37 13.61
C VAL A 330 109.38 -58.24 14.63
N MET A 331 110.46 -57.45 14.62
CA MET A 331 110.59 -56.26 15.46
C MET A 331 109.82 -55.08 14.87
N ILE A 332 109.31 -54.20 15.74
CA ILE A 332 108.71 -52.94 15.31
C ILE A 332 109.83 -51.98 14.88
N ASP A 333 109.64 -51.36 13.71
CA ASP A 333 110.51 -50.28 13.24
C ASP A 333 110.44 -49.07 14.20
N SER A 334 111.59 -48.65 14.71
CA SER A 334 111.71 -47.51 15.62
C SER A 334 111.14 -46.22 15.01
N GLU A 335 111.25 -46.02 13.69
CA GLU A 335 110.66 -44.85 13.04
C GLU A 335 109.14 -44.89 13.05
N LYS A 336 108.53 -46.07 12.92
CA LYS A 336 107.06 -46.25 12.99
C LYS A 336 106.53 -46.08 14.42
N ALA A 337 107.29 -46.50 15.43
CA ALA A 337 106.99 -46.23 16.82
C ALA A 337 107.01 -44.72 17.14
N LYS A 338 108.04 -44.00 16.67
CA LYS A 338 108.10 -42.53 16.78
C LYS A 338 106.96 -41.84 16.01
N GLU A 339 106.61 -42.33 14.83
CA GLU A 339 105.49 -41.80 14.03
C GLU A 339 104.15 -41.97 14.76
N PHE A 340 103.95 -43.09 15.47
CA PHE A 340 102.77 -43.32 16.31
C PHE A 340 102.69 -42.31 17.46
N ALA A 341 103.80 -42.08 18.18
CA ALA A 341 103.86 -41.11 19.27
C ALA A 341 103.65 -39.67 18.77
N ARG A 342 104.28 -39.29 17.66
CA ARG A 342 104.11 -37.97 17.04
C ARG A 342 102.67 -37.74 16.57
N SER A 343 102.06 -38.73 15.91
CA SER A 343 100.68 -38.66 15.44
C SER A 343 99.70 -38.42 16.59
N LYS A 344 99.93 -39.06 17.75
CA LYS A 344 99.15 -38.80 18.96
C LYS A 344 99.26 -37.34 19.41
N ILE A 345 100.48 -36.82 19.54
CA ILE A 345 100.72 -35.44 20.00
C ILE A 345 100.04 -34.44 19.06
N GLU A 346 100.22 -34.59 17.76
CA GLU A 346 99.66 -33.69 16.76
C GLU A 346 98.12 -33.75 16.72
N LEU A 347 97.53 -34.94 16.86
CA LEU A 347 96.08 -35.11 16.91
C LEU A 347 95.47 -34.49 18.17
N PHE A 348 96.03 -34.80 19.34
CA PHE A 348 95.56 -34.27 20.63
C PHE A 348 95.63 -32.75 20.66
N HIS A 349 96.74 -32.18 20.18
CA HIS A 349 96.89 -30.74 20.08
C HIS A 349 95.83 -30.11 19.19
N SER A 350 95.51 -30.74 18.05
CA SER A 350 94.50 -30.22 17.12
C SER A 350 93.10 -30.27 17.70
N ILE A 351 92.75 -31.36 18.39
CA ILE A 351 91.44 -31.50 19.05
C ILE A 351 91.30 -30.51 20.22
N ASN A 352 92.35 -30.35 21.04
CA ASN A 352 92.32 -29.42 22.17
C ASN A 352 92.19 -27.96 21.71
N LYS A 353 92.84 -27.61 20.60
CA LYS A 353 92.75 -26.30 19.95
C LYS A 353 91.42 -26.02 19.24
N MET A 354 90.51 -26.98 19.20
CA MET A 354 89.18 -26.71 18.66
C MET A 354 88.44 -25.78 19.63
N ASP A 355 88.28 -24.52 19.23
CA ASP A 355 87.63 -23.50 20.05
C ASP A 355 86.13 -23.80 20.22
N LEU A 356 85.55 -23.32 21.32
CA LEU A 356 84.10 -23.34 21.49
C LEU A 356 83.48 -22.16 20.76
N VAL A 357 82.32 -22.38 20.16
CA VAL A 357 81.55 -21.34 19.49
C VAL A 357 80.98 -20.37 20.53
N PRO A 358 81.22 -19.05 20.42
CA PRO A 358 80.72 -18.08 21.39
C PRO A 358 79.19 -18.00 21.35
N GLU A 359 78.53 -18.24 22.49
CA GLU A 359 77.06 -18.28 22.64
C GLU A 359 76.34 -16.92 22.48
N ASN A 360 77.07 -15.82 22.23
CA ASN A 360 76.53 -14.49 21.99
C ASN A 360 75.48 -14.01 23.03
N ARG A 361 75.65 -14.37 24.31
CA ARG A 361 74.71 -14.03 25.40
C ARG A 361 74.43 -12.53 25.51
N VAL A 362 75.44 -11.71 25.23
CA VAL A 362 75.34 -10.24 25.22
C VAL A 362 74.37 -9.74 24.14
N VAL A 363 74.30 -10.41 22.99
CA VAL A 363 73.39 -10.04 21.90
C VAL A 363 71.94 -10.21 22.32
N ILE A 364 71.60 -11.34 22.96
CA ILE A 364 70.25 -11.57 23.50
C ILE A 364 69.89 -10.50 24.55
N GLN A 365 70.80 -10.21 25.49
CA GLN A 365 70.58 -9.18 26.51
C GLN A 365 70.36 -7.81 25.87
N THR A 366 71.14 -7.47 24.85
CA THR A 366 70.99 -6.22 24.10
C THR A 366 69.64 -6.16 23.40
N LYS A 367 69.15 -7.27 22.82
CA LYS A 367 67.82 -7.33 22.18
C LYS A 367 66.67 -7.21 23.19
N ILE A 368 66.81 -7.83 24.37
CA ILE A 368 65.85 -7.68 25.47
C ILE A 368 65.84 -6.23 25.97
N GLN A 369 67.00 -5.61 26.14
CA GLN A 369 67.14 -4.22 26.55
C GLN A 369 66.51 -3.27 25.51
N GLN A 370 66.79 -3.48 24.21
CA GLN A 370 66.17 -2.72 23.11
C GLN A 370 64.64 -2.84 23.12
N ARG A 371 64.09 -4.02 23.45
CA ARG A 371 62.65 -4.19 23.63
C ARG A 371 62.14 -3.40 24.83
N GLN A 372 62.82 -3.47 25.98
CA GLN A 372 62.43 -2.73 27.18
C GLN A 372 62.43 -1.22 26.91
N GLU A 373 63.52 -0.68 26.39
CA GLU A 373 63.63 0.73 26.01
C GLU A 373 62.62 1.13 24.94
N GLY A 374 62.42 0.26 23.94
CA GLY A 374 61.49 0.52 22.84
C GLY A 374 60.01 0.42 23.22
N THR A 375 59.67 -0.14 24.38
CA THR A 375 58.27 -0.31 24.86
C THR A 375 57.97 0.48 26.12
N MET A 376 58.95 1.18 26.68
CA MET A 376 58.69 2.09 27.78
C MET A 376 57.77 3.22 27.30
N PRO A 377 56.66 3.50 28.00
CA PRO A 377 55.84 4.65 27.70
C PRO A 377 56.70 5.91 27.82
N ASN A 378 56.58 6.79 26.83
CA ASN A 378 57.32 8.04 26.82
C ASN A 378 56.73 8.95 27.91
N VAL A 379 57.27 8.86 29.13
CA VAL A 379 56.73 9.54 30.33
C VAL A 379 56.71 11.07 30.13
N ASP A 380 57.59 11.60 29.28
CA ASP A 380 57.68 13.02 28.95
C ASP A 380 56.49 13.55 28.12
N VAL A 381 55.68 12.69 27.50
CA VAL A 381 54.48 13.13 26.74
C VAL A 381 53.23 13.21 27.63
N GLN A 382 53.17 12.43 28.72
CA GLN A 382 52.04 12.48 29.66
C GLN A 382 52.11 13.62 30.68
N ALA A 383 53.27 14.26 30.84
CA ALA A 383 53.44 15.37 31.78
C ALA A 383 53.06 16.76 31.19
N ILE A 384 52.79 16.85 29.88
CA ILE A 384 52.50 18.13 29.20
C ILE A 384 50.99 18.35 29.01
N GLU A 385 50.14 17.36 29.30
CA GLU A 385 48.67 17.46 29.14
C GLU A 385 47.88 17.63 30.46
N ASN A 386 48.53 17.94 31.59
CA ASN A 386 47.86 18.26 32.86
C ASN A 386 47.93 19.74 33.22
#